data_AF-A0A7L7W3G5-F1
#
_entry.id   AF-A0A7L7W3G5-F1
#
_cell.length_a   1.000
_cell.length_b   1.000
_cell.length_c   1.000
_cell.angle_alpha   90.00
_cell.angle_beta   90.00
_cell.angle_gamma   90.00
#
_symmetry.space_group_name_H-M   'P 1'
#
loop_
_entity.id
_entity.type
_entity.pdbx_description
1 polymer ?
#
loop_
_entity_poly.entity_id
_entity_poly.type
_entity_poly.pdbx_seq_one_letter_code
_entity_poly.pdbx_strand_id
1 'polypeptide(L)'
;MSDSIITISHLIDLDLLHPAAAHKHRGKHKRFNEILNGVGKPALESQVTTFMTMFTGSLEQAVVRFFCTAAGAAFTTELQIISGGEFRSDSTMSTRRTIDLVVVGRNDDKDPVAGGLHWHPVAAVEAKYGAWVNAGNGYCGFVGEEDRHQDGHLPYSNQVICYLHGCIDGRLSLDEKVKFIWLGEGKRAVEGLGPWGLKGLHPGDAARIPGYAEAYPKQQAAIESWTPVTWGELGEAITRAVGGPEAEAIVRFLRAGGPSAN
;
A
#
# COMPACT_ATOMS: atom_id res chain seq x y z
N MET A 1 -18.31 -30.50 -9.44
CA MET A 1 -18.13 -29.23 -10.19
C MET A 1 -16.65 -29.15 -10.48
N SER A 2 -16.22 -29.03 -11.74
CA SER A 2 -14.79 -28.83 -12.01
C SER A 2 -14.47 -27.41 -11.57
N ASP A 3 -13.57 -27.25 -10.59
CA ASP A 3 -13.05 -25.94 -10.22
C ASP A 3 -12.43 -25.32 -11.48
N SER A 4 -13.10 -24.31 -12.05
CA SER A 4 -12.57 -23.62 -13.21
C SER A 4 -11.28 -22.92 -12.79
N ILE A 5 -10.19 -23.23 -13.47
CA ILE A 5 -8.89 -22.59 -13.22
C ILE A 5 -9.03 -21.10 -13.52
N ILE A 6 -8.87 -20.26 -12.49
CA ILE A 6 -8.91 -18.80 -12.64
C ILE A 6 -7.53 -18.33 -13.11
N THR A 7 -7.49 -17.60 -14.22
CA THR A 7 -6.24 -17.10 -14.81
C THR A 7 -6.27 -15.58 -14.99
N ILE A 8 -5.11 -14.96 -15.17
CA ILE A 8 -5.02 -13.54 -15.53
C ILE A 8 -5.83 -13.23 -16.78
N SER A 9 -5.76 -14.07 -17.83
CA SER A 9 -6.55 -13.87 -19.06
C SER A 9 -8.05 -13.91 -18.78
N HIS A 10 -8.51 -14.87 -17.98
CA HIS A 10 -9.91 -14.96 -17.56
C HIS A 10 -10.38 -13.70 -16.82
N LEU A 11 -9.56 -13.17 -15.90
CA LEU A 11 -9.89 -11.94 -15.19
C LEU A 11 -9.85 -10.68 -16.09
N ILE A 12 -9.04 -10.69 -17.17
CA ILE A 12 -9.07 -9.65 -18.20
C ILE A 12 -10.37 -9.73 -19.01
N ASP A 13 -10.77 -10.93 -19.44
CA ASP A 13 -11.98 -11.15 -20.24
C ASP A 13 -13.26 -10.71 -19.49
N LEU A 14 -13.22 -10.72 -18.15
CA LEU A 14 -14.29 -10.26 -17.28
C LEU A 14 -14.20 -8.77 -16.88
N ASP A 15 -13.27 -8.01 -17.46
CA ASP A 15 -13.02 -6.60 -17.10
C ASP A 15 -12.73 -6.39 -15.60
N LEU A 16 -12.03 -7.34 -14.99
CA LEU A 16 -11.55 -7.24 -13.61
C LEU A 16 -10.08 -6.80 -13.57
N LEU A 17 -9.32 -7.07 -14.63
CA LEU A 17 -7.94 -6.60 -14.79
C LEU A 17 -7.72 -5.79 -16.08
N HIS A 18 -7.00 -4.68 -15.98
CA HIS A 18 -6.63 -3.84 -17.13
C HIS A 18 -5.64 -4.59 -18.06
N PRO A 19 -5.96 -4.79 -19.36
CA PRO A 19 -5.12 -5.56 -20.28
C PRO A 19 -3.69 -5.01 -20.40
N ALA A 20 -3.54 -3.69 -20.52
CA ALA A 20 -2.22 -3.05 -20.65
C ALA A 20 -1.36 -3.20 -19.38
N ALA A 21 -1.92 -2.98 -18.18
CA ALA A 21 -1.22 -3.18 -16.91
C ALA A 21 -0.82 -4.65 -16.73
N ALA A 22 -1.72 -5.58 -17.05
CA ALA A 22 -1.41 -7.01 -17.06
C ALA A 22 -0.28 -7.35 -18.03
N HIS A 23 -0.27 -6.77 -19.23
CA HIS A 23 0.79 -7.00 -20.23
C HIS A 23 2.17 -6.53 -19.76
N LYS A 24 2.26 -5.41 -19.03
CA LYS A 24 3.51 -4.94 -18.39
C LYS A 24 4.11 -5.99 -17.45
N HIS A 25 3.27 -6.84 -16.86
CA HIS A 25 3.66 -7.89 -15.91
C HIS A 25 3.51 -9.32 -16.45
N ARG A 26 3.47 -9.51 -17.78
CA ARG A 26 3.33 -10.84 -18.41
C ARG A 26 4.32 -11.89 -17.94
N GLY A 27 5.56 -11.48 -17.60
CA GLY A 27 6.58 -12.38 -17.05
C GLY A 27 6.21 -12.98 -15.68
N LYS A 28 5.25 -12.38 -14.96
CA LYS A 28 4.73 -12.86 -13.67
C LYS A 28 3.43 -13.66 -13.80
N HIS A 29 2.79 -13.72 -14.97
CA HIS A 29 1.44 -14.30 -15.13
C HIS A 29 1.35 -15.75 -14.67
N LYS A 30 2.31 -16.60 -15.04
CA LYS A 30 2.34 -17.99 -14.57
C LYS A 30 2.28 -18.05 -13.05
N ARG A 31 3.12 -17.25 -12.38
CA ARG A 31 3.18 -17.19 -10.93
C ARG A 31 1.89 -16.64 -10.33
N PHE A 32 1.28 -15.65 -10.96
CA PHE A 32 0.01 -15.10 -10.49
C PHE A 32 -1.14 -16.10 -10.63
N ASN A 33 -1.20 -16.85 -11.73
CA ASN A 33 -2.16 -17.93 -11.90
C ASN A 33 -2.00 -19.01 -10.82
N GLU A 34 -0.77 -19.41 -10.49
CA GLU A 34 -0.53 -20.36 -9.39
C GLU A 34 -1.15 -19.85 -8.08
N ILE A 35 -0.89 -18.58 -7.71
CA ILE A 35 -1.40 -17.99 -6.47
C ILE A 35 -2.93 -17.86 -6.49
N LEU A 36 -3.53 -17.41 -7.59
CA LEU A 36 -5.00 -17.31 -7.74
C LEU A 36 -5.69 -18.65 -7.46
N ASN A 37 -5.05 -19.75 -7.87
CA ASN A 37 -5.57 -21.11 -7.68
C ASN A 37 -5.13 -21.74 -6.34
N GLY A 38 -4.43 -21.01 -5.48
CA GLY A 38 -3.93 -21.52 -4.19
C GLY A 38 -2.82 -22.57 -4.33
N VAL A 39 -2.04 -22.49 -5.41
CA VAL A 39 -0.95 -23.43 -5.71
C VAL A 39 0.41 -22.75 -5.50
N GLY A 40 1.36 -23.51 -4.97
CA GLY A 40 2.75 -23.08 -4.80
C GLY A 40 2.97 -22.27 -3.51
N LYS A 41 4.04 -21.48 -3.49
CA LYS A 41 4.41 -20.70 -2.30
C LYS A 41 3.39 -19.55 -2.05
N PRO A 42 3.39 -18.96 -0.84
CA PRO A 42 2.73 -17.68 -0.60
C PRO A 42 3.19 -16.57 -1.56
N ALA A 43 2.37 -15.53 -1.74
CA ALA A 43 2.72 -14.35 -2.51
C ALA A 43 3.75 -13.50 -1.76
N LEU A 44 4.61 -12.78 -2.48
CA LEU A 44 5.40 -11.70 -1.88
C LEU A 44 4.54 -10.43 -1.77
N GLU A 45 4.82 -9.56 -0.80
CA GLU A 45 4.15 -8.24 -0.66
C GLU A 45 4.16 -7.48 -1.98
N SER A 46 5.31 -7.41 -2.66
CA SER A 46 5.45 -6.76 -3.96
C SER A 46 4.64 -7.41 -5.08
N GLN A 47 4.32 -8.70 -4.98
CA GLN A 47 3.46 -9.39 -5.95
C GLN A 47 2.00 -9.01 -5.73
N VAL A 48 1.56 -8.86 -4.49
CA VAL A 48 0.20 -8.43 -4.19
C VAL A 48 -0.03 -6.98 -4.59
N THR A 49 0.87 -6.07 -4.24
CA THR A 49 0.73 -4.66 -4.62
C THR A 49 0.78 -4.52 -6.14
N THR A 50 1.66 -5.24 -6.84
CA THR A 50 1.64 -5.33 -8.32
C THR A 50 0.31 -5.90 -8.84
N PHE A 51 -0.29 -6.87 -8.15
CA PHE A 51 -1.56 -7.46 -8.58
C PHE A 51 -2.71 -6.45 -8.49
N MET A 52 -2.75 -5.67 -7.41
CA MET A 52 -3.77 -4.65 -7.19
C MET A 52 -3.71 -3.51 -8.21
N THR A 53 -2.51 -3.11 -8.68
CA THR A 53 -2.39 -2.08 -9.73
C THR A 53 -2.89 -2.53 -11.10
N MET A 54 -3.28 -3.79 -11.25
CA MET A 54 -3.90 -4.26 -12.48
C MET A 54 -5.42 -4.22 -12.40
N PHE A 55 -6.03 -3.90 -11.26
CA PHE A 55 -7.49 -3.87 -11.13
C PHE A 55 -8.10 -2.83 -12.07
N THR A 56 -9.29 -3.11 -12.58
CA THR A 56 -10.08 -2.18 -13.40
C THR A 56 -11.57 -2.34 -13.08
N GLY A 57 -12.40 -1.50 -13.70
CA GLY A 57 -13.84 -1.64 -13.69
C GLY A 57 -14.43 -1.69 -12.28
N SER A 58 -15.38 -2.60 -12.07
CA SER A 58 -16.07 -2.75 -10.77
C SER A 58 -15.13 -3.15 -9.63
N LEU A 59 -14.08 -3.93 -9.92
CA LEU A 59 -13.11 -4.37 -8.93
C LEU A 59 -12.29 -3.19 -8.40
N GLU A 60 -11.68 -2.39 -9.28
CA GLU A 60 -10.89 -1.23 -8.85
C GLU A 60 -11.75 -0.24 -8.07
N GLN A 61 -12.95 0.06 -8.57
CA GLN A 61 -13.86 1.00 -7.91
C GLN A 61 -14.28 0.53 -6.52
N ALA A 62 -14.42 -0.78 -6.29
CA ALA A 62 -14.69 -1.34 -4.97
C ALA A 62 -13.52 -1.10 -4.01
N VAL A 63 -12.29 -1.33 -4.46
CA VAL A 63 -11.07 -1.13 -3.66
C VAL A 63 -10.84 0.35 -3.37
N VAL A 64 -10.95 1.23 -4.38
CA VAL A 64 -10.82 2.68 -4.23
C VAL A 64 -11.87 3.23 -3.26
N ARG A 65 -13.14 2.83 -3.42
CA ARG A 65 -14.21 3.23 -2.53
C ARG A 65 -13.96 2.77 -1.10
N PHE A 66 -13.50 1.54 -0.91
CA PHE A 66 -13.14 1.01 0.40
C PHE A 66 -12.08 1.89 1.08
N PHE A 67 -10.98 2.18 0.38
CA PHE A 67 -9.92 3.03 0.92
C PHE A 67 -10.38 4.46 1.21
N CYS A 68 -11.11 5.09 0.30
CA CYS A 68 -11.61 6.44 0.51
C CYS A 68 -12.57 6.49 1.72
N THR A 69 -13.50 5.54 1.80
CA THR A 69 -14.47 5.47 2.90
C THR A 69 -13.79 5.27 4.24
N ALA A 70 -12.84 4.33 4.32
CA ALA A 70 -12.13 4.05 5.56
C ALA A 70 -11.37 5.29 6.06
N ALA A 71 -10.72 6.01 5.16
CA ALA A 71 -9.88 7.16 5.50
C ALA A 71 -10.65 8.50 5.58
N GLY A 72 -11.97 8.48 5.38
CA GLY A 72 -12.80 9.69 5.35
C GLY A 72 -12.47 10.63 4.17
N ALA A 73 -11.94 10.10 3.07
CA ALA A 73 -11.72 10.84 1.83
C ALA A 73 -12.97 10.82 0.93
N ALA A 74 -13.11 11.83 0.09
CA ALA A 74 -14.17 11.86 -0.92
C ALA A 74 -13.89 10.82 -2.01
N PHE A 75 -14.88 9.98 -2.29
CA PHE A 75 -14.83 9.02 -3.39
C PHE A 75 -15.47 9.61 -4.64
N THR A 76 -14.80 9.46 -5.79
CA THR A 76 -15.38 9.67 -7.13
C THR A 76 -14.99 8.50 -8.03
N THR A 77 -15.76 8.28 -9.10
CA THR A 77 -15.51 7.18 -10.05
C THR A 77 -14.29 7.41 -10.95
N GLU A 78 -13.72 8.60 -10.93
CA GLU A 78 -12.52 8.96 -11.69
C GLU A 78 -11.22 8.61 -10.95
N LEU A 79 -11.32 8.24 -9.68
CA LEU A 79 -10.17 7.79 -8.89
C LEU A 79 -9.74 6.38 -9.31
N GLN A 80 -8.43 6.16 -9.28
CA GLN A 80 -7.79 4.89 -9.63
C GLN A 80 -6.66 4.55 -8.65
N ILE A 81 -6.17 3.32 -8.71
CA ILE A 81 -5.07 2.85 -7.86
C ILE A 81 -3.82 2.64 -8.71
N ILE A 82 -2.73 3.30 -8.30
CA ILE A 82 -1.41 3.09 -8.91
C ILE A 82 -0.41 2.64 -7.84
N SER A 83 0.72 2.09 -8.29
CA SER A 83 1.83 1.79 -7.38
C SER A 83 2.51 3.08 -6.93
N GLY A 84 3.09 3.11 -5.73
CA GLY A 84 3.94 4.24 -5.35
C GLY A 84 5.20 4.37 -6.23
N GLY A 85 5.64 3.29 -6.89
CA GLY A 85 6.69 3.33 -7.92
C GLY A 85 6.30 4.15 -9.14
N GLU A 86 5.07 3.96 -9.63
CA GLU A 86 4.49 4.72 -10.73
C GLU A 86 4.25 6.17 -10.33
N PHE A 87 3.68 6.42 -9.14
CA PHE A 87 3.52 7.77 -8.61
C PHE A 87 4.86 8.52 -8.45
N ARG A 88 5.92 7.84 -7.98
CA ARG A 88 7.26 8.45 -7.89
C ARG A 88 7.82 8.78 -9.27
N SER A 89 7.61 7.91 -10.26
CA SER A 89 8.12 8.16 -11.61
C SER A 89 7.56 9.47 -12.18
N ASP A 90 6.37 9.88 -11.74
CA ASP A 90 5.70 11.13 -12.10
C ASP A 90 6.32 12.42 -11.48
N SER A 91 7.13 12.35 -10.40
CA SER A 91 7.70 13.54 -9.71
C SER A 91 9.18 13.81 -9.89
N THR A 92 9.90 13.07 -10.75
CA THR A 92 11.39 13.16 -10.92
C THR A 92 12.23 12.86 -9.67
N MET A 93 11.61 12.47 -8.55
CA MET A 93 12.34 12.23 -7.30
C MET A 93 13.24 11.00 -7.36
N SER A 94 14.46 11.13 -6.83
CA SER A 94 15.50 10.10 -6.86
C SER A 94 15.42 9.10 -5.69
N THR A 95 14.52 9.33 -4.72
CA THR A 95 14.40 8.45 -3.55
C THR A 95 13.98 7.04 -3.96
N ARG A 96 14.74 6.03 -3.50
CA ARG A 96 14.44 4.63 -3.82
C ARG A 96 13.20 4.10 -3.12
N ARG A 97 12.73 4.75 -2.06
CA ARG A 97 11.62 4.31 -1.24
C ARG A 97 10.30 4.83 -1.81
N THR A 98 9.26 4.00 -1.72
CA THR A 98 7.91 4.35 -2.15
C THR A 98 6.93 3.78 -1.14
N ILE A 99 5.77 4.43 -1.01
CA ILE A 99 4.59 3.78 -0.45
C ILE A 99 4.13 2.67 -1.40
N ASP A 100 3.38 1.70 -0.90
CA ASP A 100 2.98 0.55 -1.71
C ASP A 100 1.99 0.94 -2.82
N LEU A 101 0.89 1.61 -2.44
CA LEU A 101 -0.17 2.03 -3.36
C LEU A 101 -0.58 3.47 -3.09
N VAL A 102 -1.10 4.13 -4.14
CA VAL A 102 -1.66 5.47 -4.06
C VAL A 102 -3.00 5.48 -4.79
N VAL A 103 -4.03 5.99 -4.12
CA VAL A 103 -5.30 6.37 -4.75
C VAL A 103 -5.14 7.76 -5.33
N VAL A 104 -5.32 7.90 -6.63
CA VAL A 104 -5.06 9.14 -7.37
C VAL A 104 -6.24 9.55 -8.24
N GLY A 105 -6.42 10.86 -8.39
CA GLY A 105 -7.13 11.46 -9.51
C GLY A 105 -6.15 11.93 -10.59
N ARG A 106 -6.67 12.25 -11.78
CA ARG A 106 -5.89 12.84 -12.87
C ARG A 106 -5.87 14.37 -12.77
N ASN A 107 -4.70 14.97 -12.96
CA ASN A 107 -4.54 16.43 -13.11
C ASN A 107 -4.73 16.89 -14.56
N ASP A 108 -4.49 15.99 -15.53
CA ASP A 108 -4.64 16.26 -16.96
C ASP A 108 -4.98 14.98 -17.74
N ASP A 109 -5.29 15.14 -19.03
CA ASP A 109 -5.60 14.03 -19.95
C ASP A 109 -4.37 13.52 -20.73
N LYS A 110 -3.14 13.87 -20.32
CA LYS A 110 -1.92 13.54 -21.08
C LYS A 110 -1.35 12.19 -20.67
N ASP A 111 -0.68 11.49 -21.58
CA ASP A 111 0.01 10.26 -21.19
C ASP A 111 1.05 10.56 -20.09
N PRO A 112 1.06 9.78 -18.98
CA PRO A 112 1.99 10.01 -17.89
C PRO A 112 3.44 9.92 -18.36
N VAL A 113 4.16 11.03 -18.24
CA VAL A 113 5.60 11.11 -18.49
C VAL A 113 6.35 11.46 -17.20
N ALA A 114 7.61 11.04 -17.12
CA ALA A 114 8.40 11.29 -15.92
C ALA A 114 8.52 12.80 -15.64
N GLY A 115 8.13 13.23 -14.45
CA GLY A 115 8.12 14.64 -14.05
C GLY A 115 6.93 15.46 -14.51
N GLY A 116 5.92 14.84 -15.13
CA GLY A 116 4.75 15.55 -15.64
C GLY A 116 3.72 15.95 -14.59
N LEU A 117 3.82 15.43 -13.36
CA LEU A 117 2.91 15.70 -12.25
C LEU A 117 1.43 15.42 -12.60
N HIS A 118 1.19 14.34 -13.34
CA HIS A 118 -0.12 13.95 -13.86
C HIS A 118 -1.10 13.50 -12.77
N TRP A 119 -0.61 13.14 -11.59
CA TRP A 119 -1.42 12.53 -10.54
C TRP A 119 -1.68 13.47 -9.37
N HIS A 120 -2.94 13.50 -8.91
CA HIS A 120 -3.35 14.11 -7.65
C HIS A 120 -3.60 13.03 -6.60
N PRO A 121 -2.75 12.88 -5.57
CA PRO A 121 -2.96 11.86 -4.55
C PRO A 121 -4.12 12.23 -3.61
N VAL A 122 -4.98 11.26 -3.33
CA VAL A 122 -6.10 11.38 -2.38
C VAL A 122 -5.82 10.57 -1.12
N ALA A 123 -5.33 9.35 -1.30
CA ALA A 123 -4.92 8.49 -0.20
C ALA A 123 -3.67 7.70 -0.56
N ALA A 124 -2.84 7.43 0.44
CA ALA A 124 -1.65 6.60 0.33
C ALA A 124 -1.81 5.38 1.23
N VAL A 125 -1.50 4.19 0.70
CA VAL A 125 -1.73 2.92 1.39
C VAL A 125 -0.41 2.19 1.56
N GLU A 126 -0.05 1.91 2.80
CA GLU A 126 1.04 0.99 3.12
C GLU A 126 0.43 -0.40 3.41
N ALA A 127 0.79 -1.37 2.57
CA ALA A 127 0.26 -2.72 2.59
C ALA A 127 1.24 -3.64 3.34
N LYS A 128 0.84 -4.17 4.50
CA LYS A 128 1.73 -4.95 5.36
C LYS A 128 1.28 -6.37 5.60
N TYR A 129 2.23 -7.27 5.37
CA TYR A 129 2.10 -8.71 5.55
C TYR A 129 3.09 -9.26 6.56
N GLY A 130 3.07 -8.76 7.79
CA GLY A 130 4.04 -9.24 8.78
C GLY A 130 5.38 -8.49 8.79
N ALA A 131 5.75 -7.77 7.72
CA ALA A 131 7.01 -7.06 7.63
C ALA A 131 7.12 -5.92 8.66
N TRP A 132 8.27 -5.84 9.34
CA TRP A 132 8.59 -4.75 10.27
C TRP A 132 8.58 -3.42 9.51
N VAL A 133 8.06 -2.35 10.12
CA VAL A 133 8.46 -1.02 9.63
C VAL A 133 9.93 -0.89 9.93
N ASN A 134 10.72 -0.60 8.89
CA ASN A 134 12.18 -0.68 8.89
C ASN A 134 12.87 -0.06 10.14
N ALA A 135 12.89 -0.83 11.22
CA ALA A 135 13.55 -0.57 12.50
C ALA A 135 14.46 -1.77 12.87
N GLY A 136 14.23 -2.94 12.26
CA GLY A 136 15.05 -4.15 12.46
C GLY A 136 16.45 -4.11 11.83
N ASN A 137 16.66 -3.26 10.81
CA ASN A 137 17.97 -3.07 10.15
C ASN A 137 18.64 -1.74 10.55
N GLY A 138 18.26 -1.19 11.70
CA GLY A 138 18.73 0.11 12.17
C GLY A 138 17.67 1.18 12.00
N TYR A 139 17.41 1.87 13.09
CA TYR A 139 16.83 3.21 13.08
C TYR A 139 17.86 4.16 12.45
N CYS A 140 17.41 5.08 11.61
CA CYS A 140 18.28 6.16 11.14
C CYS A 140 18.19 7.28 12.20
N GLY A 141 19.29 7.46 12.93
CA GLY A 141 19.44 8.40 14.05
C GLY A 141 19.42 9.88 13.67
N PHE A 142 18.85 10.24 12.53
CA PHE A 142 19.00 11.54 11.89
C PHE A 142 17.74 12.38 12.07
N VAL A 143 17.54 12.86 13.30
CA VAL A 143 16.33 13.59 13.70
C VAL A 143 16.60 15.04 14.11
N GLY A 144 17.85 15.50 14.02
CA GLY A 144 18.24 16.89 14.25
C GLY A 144 18.00 17.79 13.04
N GLU A 145 17.86 19.09 13.26
CA GLU A 145 17.70 20.07 12.16
C GLU A 145 18.89 20.05 11.19
N GLU A 146 20.08 19.76 11.71
CA GLU A 146 21.32 19.59 10.97
C GLU A 146 21.29 18.44 9.97
N ASP A 147 20.41 17.46 10.19
CA ASP A 147 20.29 16.29 9.33
C ASP A 147 19.32 16.53 8.17
N ARG A 148 18.51 17.60 8.23
CA ARG A 148 17.44 17.88 7.26
C ARG A 148 17.98 17.91 5.83
N HIS A 149 17.36 17.13 4.96
CA HIS A 149 17.61 17.13 3.53
C HIS A 149 17.37 18.53 2.92
N GLN A 150 17.95 18.78 1.75
CA GLN A 150 17.80 20.04 1.02
C GLN A 150 16.35 20.35 0.61
N ASP A 151 15.49 19.34 0.54
CA ASP A 151 14.05 19.46 0.32
C ASP A 151 13.26 19.83 1.59
N GLY A 152 13.95 19.97 2.73
CA GLY A 152 13.35 20.35 4.00
C GLY A 152 12.88 19.18 4.85
N HIS A 153 13.18 17.91 4.53
CA HIS A 153 12.73 16.76 5.32
C HIS A 153 13.83 16.11 6.17
N LEU A 154 13.52 15.67 7.39
CA LEU A 154 14.48 14.95 8.24
C LEU A 154 14.79 13.54 7.68
N PRO A 155 16.05 13.07 7.69
CA PRO A 155 16.38 11.74 7.20
C PRO A 155 15.82 10.67 8.13
N TYR A 156 14.74 10.04 7.69
CA TYR A 156 14.44 8.64 8.02
C TYR A 156 14.36 8.28 9.51
N SER A 157 13.25 8.52 10.21
CA SER A 157 13.03 7.90 11.54
C SER A 157 12.37 6.51 11.44
N ASN A 158 11.30 6.37 10.64
CA ASN A 158 10.73 5.12 10.11
C ASN A 158 9.63 5.47 9.09
N GLN A 159 9.08 4.48 8.36
CA GLN A 159 8.06 4.73 7.32
C GLN A 159 6.79 5.38 7.89
N VAL A 160 6.40 5.01 9.11
CA VAL A 160 5.20 5.54 9.79
C VAL A 160 5.27 7.06 9.93
N ILE A 161 6.43 7.57 10.33
CA ILE A 161 6.63 9.01 10.53
C ILE A 161 6.92 9.67 9.18
N CYS A 162 7.88 9.15 8.41
CA CYS A 162 8.40 9.85 7.24
C CYS A 162 7.34 10.05 6.15
N TYR A 163 6.49 9.05 5.92
CA TYR A 163 5.54 9.12 4.81
C TYR A 163 4.46 10.18 5.05
N LEU A 164 4.05 10.42 6.30
CA LEU A 164 3.07 11.46 6.65
C LEU A 164 3.57 12.88 6.33
N HIS A 165 4.89 13.05 6.28
CA HIS A 165 5.54 14.34 6.11
C HIS A 165 6.21 14.50 4.74
N GLY A 166 5.81 13.73 3.73
CA GLY A 166 6.28 13.96 2.35
C GLY A 166 7.71 13.52 2.04
N CYS A 167 8.38 12.77 2.93
CA CYS A 167 9.77 12.34 2.72
C CYS A 167 10.03 11.56 1.41
N ILE A 168 8.99 10.91 0.87
CA ILE A 168 9.09 10.15 -0.38
C ILE A 168 8.61 10.95 -1.59
N ASP A 169 7.65 11.84 -1.38
CA ASP A 169 7.09 12.78 -2.35
C ASP A 169 6.35 13.85 -1.57
N GLY A 170 6.68 15.13 -1.77
CA GLY A 170 6.05 16.24 -1.03
C GLY A 170 4.52 16.30 -1.23
N ARG A 171 4.04 15.78 -2.36
CA ARG A 171 2.60 15.66 -2.67
C ARG A 171 1.91 14.60 -1.81
N LEU A 172 2.65 13.63 -1.27
CA LEU A 172 2.18 12.60 -0.34
C LEU A 172 2.45 13.05 1.10
N SER A 173 1.70 14.04 1.56
CA SER A 173 1.83 14.54 2.93
C SER A 173 0.49 14.92 3.55
N LEU A 174 0.46 15.00 4.88
CA LEU A 174 -0.71 15.50 5.62
C LEU A 174 -1.01 16.97 5.31
N ASP A 175 0.02 17.77 5.02
CA ASP A 175 -0.12 19.19 4.66
C ASP A 175 -0.88 19.35 3.33
N GLU A 176 -0.67 18.42 2.40
CA GLU A 176 -1.42 18.29 1.14
C GLU A 176 -2.76 17.56 1.31
N LYS A 177 -3.19 17.32 2.55
CA LYS A 177 -4.47 16.67 2.93
C LYS A 177 -4.62 15.23 2.46
N VAL A 178 -3.52 14.57 2.07
CA VAL A 178 -3.52 13.15 1.71
C VAL A 178 -3.88 12.31 2.93
N LYS A 179 -4.74 11.31 2.74
CA LYS A 179 -5.08 10.35 3.79
C LYS A 179 -4.13 9.17 3.80
N PHE A 180 -3.79 8.65 4.97
CA PHE A 180 -2.87 7.54 5.10
C PHE A 180 -3.55 6.31 5.66
N ILE A 181 -3.38 5.18 4.98
CA ILE A 181 -4.08 3.93 5.27
C ILE A 181 -3.05 2.84 5.55
N TRP A 182 -3.27 2.13 6.65
CA TRP A 182 -2.47 0.99 7.03
C TRP A 182 -3.25 -0.30 6.81
N LEU A 183 -2.90 -1.05 5.77
CA LEU A 183 -3.61 -2.28 5.38
C LEU A 183 -2.86 -3.51 5.88
N GLY A 184 -3.48 -4.33 6.75
CA GLY A 184 -2.83 -5.50 7.35
C GLY A 184 -3.74 -6.66 7.77
N GLU A 185 -3.18 -7.67 8.45
CA GLU A 185 -3.86 -8.94 8.80
C GLU A 185 -4.88 -8.86 9.96
N GLY A 186 -5.23 -7.67 10.46
CA GLY A 186 -6.44 -7.51 11.27
C GLY A 186 -6.41 -8.08 12.69
N LYS A 187 -5.35 -7.79 13.44
CA LYS A 187 -5.52 -7.55 14.88
C LYS A 187 -5.00 -6.15 15.16
N ARG A 188 -5.86 -5.25 15.68
CA ARG A 188 -5.45 -4.11 16.52
C ARG A 188 -4.81 -4.70 17.79
N ALA A 189 -3.67 -5.37 17.63
CA ALA A 189 -3.37 -6.55 18.42
C ALA A 189 -2.85 -6.24 19.82
N VAL A 190 -2.42 -5.01 20.08
CA VAL A 190 -1.78 -4.65 21.34
C VAL A 190 -2.00 -3.17 21.62
N GLU A 191 -2.48 -2.83 22.81
CA GLU A 191 -2.48 -1.46 23.31
C GLU A 191 -1.09 -0.83 23.16
N GLY A 192 -1.01 0.41 22.66
CA GLY A 192 0.25 1.15 22.48
C GLY A 192 1.07 0.82 21.24
N LEU A 193 0.60 -0.10 20.37
CA LEU A 193 1.27 -0.45 19.11
C LEU A 193 0.51 -0.04 17.83
N GLY A 194 -0.67 0.58 17.99
CA GLY A 194 -1.44 1.13 16.88
C GLY A 194 -1.93 0.09 15.85
N PRO A 195 -2.30 0.54 14.63
CA PRO A 195 -2.74 -0.31 13.51
C PRO A 195 -1.75 -1.42 13.10
N TRP A 196 -0.51 -1.33 13.54
CA TRP A 196 0.63 -2.04 12.95
C TRP A 196 1.05 -3.27 13.75
N GLY A 197 0.65 -3.36 15.02
CA GLY A 197 1.11 -4.40 15.95
C GLY A 197 2.60 -4.27 16.28
N LEU A 198 3.27 -5.40 16.59
CA LEU A 198 4.69 -5.54 16.99
C LEU A 198 5.75 -5.08 15.97
N LYS A 199 5.38 -4.24 15.01
CA LYS A 199 6.19 -3.94 13.83
C LYS A 199 6.81 -2.55 13.85
N GLY A 200 6.29 -1.64 14.69
CA GLY A 200 6.88 -0.33 15.01
C GLY A 200 7.84 -0.39 16.21
N LEU A 201 8.39 0.77 16.58
CA LEU A 201 9.16 0.91 17.83
C LEU A 201 8.28 0.48 19.03
N HIS A 202 8.83 -0.36 19.91
CA HIS A 202 8.17 -0.87 21.11
C HIS A 202 8.93 -0.43 22.38
N PRO A 203 8.29 -0.26 23.57
CA PRO A 203 8.98 0.07 24.83
C PRO A 203 10.25 -0.74 25.12
N GLY A 204 10.25 -2.03 24.77
CA GLY A 204 11.41 -2.91 24.91
C GLY A 204 12.62 -2.55 24.03
N ASP A 205 12.48 -1.66 23.06
CA ASP A 205 13.57 -1.23 22.18
C ASP A 205 14.36 -0.03 22.74
N ALA A 206 13.92 0.56 23.85
CA ALA A 206 14.49 1.79 24.42
C ALA A 206 16.00 1.72 24.67
N ALA A 207 16.49 0.56 25.14
CA ALA A 207 17.92 0.36 25.40
C ALA A 207 18.72 -0.12 24.15
N ARG A 208 18.03 -0.49 23.07
CA ARG A 208 18.63 -1.13 21.88
C ARG A 208 18.79 -0.16 20.70
N ILE A 209 17.93 0.84 20.62
CA ILE A 209 17.83 1.74 19.47
C ILE A 209 18.31 3.15 19.85
N PRO A 210 19.48 3.61 19.34
CA PRO A 210 19.88 5.01 19.45
C PRO A 210 18.79 5.94 18.91
N GLY A 211 18.48 7.03 19.61
CA GLY A 211 17.42 7.97 19.20
C GLY A 211 15.98 7.53 19.53
N TYR A 212 15.79 6.37 20.19
CA TYR A 212 14.47 5.87 20.59
C TYR A 212 13.64 6.92 21.36
N ALA A 213 14.27 7.63 22.30
CA ALA A 213 13.59 8.59 23.17
C ALA A 213 12.90 9.73 22.39
N GLU A 214 13.39 10.08 21.21
CA GLU A 214 12.79 11.08 20.32
C GLU A 214 11.85 10.44 19.29
N ALA A 215 12.25 9.28 18.77
CA ALA A 215 11.53 8.56 17.73
C ALA A 215 10.19 8.00 18.20
N TYR A 216 10.18 7.40 19.39
CA TYR A 216 9.00 6.71 19.92
C TYR A 216 7.84 7.67 20.16
N PRO A 217 8.02 8.84 20.81
CA PRO A 217 6.96 9.85 20.88
C PRO A 217 6.45 10.32 19.52
N LYS A 218 7.35 10.58 18.56
CA LYS A 218 6.95 10.96 17.17
C LYS A 218 6.14 9.85 16.50
N GLN A 219 6.53 8.60 16.70
CA GLN A 219 5.80 7.44 16.19
C GLN A 219 4.41 7.38 16.85
N GLN A 220 4.32 7.57 18.17
CA GLN A 220 3.04 7.57 18.89
C GLN A 220 2.09 8.67 18.40
N ALA A 221 2.60 9.86 18.10
CA ALA A 221 1.80 10.92 17.50
C ALA A 221 1.37 10.60 16.05
N ALA A 222 2.28 10.03 15.26
CA ALA A 222 2.01 9.65 13.87
C ALA A 222 0.91 8.57 13.75
N ILE A 223 0.73 7.70 14.74
CA ILE A 223 -0.27 6.60 14.72
C ILE A 223 -1.66 7.11 14.41
N GLU A 224 -2.03 8.22 15.04
CA GLU A 224 -3.37 8.78 14.98
C GLU A 224 -3.73 9.27 13.58
N SER A 225 -2.73 9.49 12.73
CA SER A 225 -2.90 9.90 11.33
C SER A 225 -3.08 8.72 10.36
N TRP A 226 -2.76 7.49 10.79
CA TRP A 226 -2.94 6.29 9.98
C TRP A 226 -4.29 5.64 10.26
N THR A 227 -5.08 5.44 9.20
CA THR A 227 -6.34 4.69 9.28
C THR A 227 -6.06 3.19 9.21
N PRO A 228 -6.32 2.40 10.27
CA PRO A 228 -6.20 0.94 10.23
C PRO A 228 -7.30 0.33 9.35
N VAL A 229 -6.93 -0.54 8.43
CA VAL A 229 -7.84 -1.44 7.70
C VAL A 229 -7.24 -2.83 7.55
N THR A 230 -8.06 -3.81 7.22
CA THR A 230 -7.65 -5.21 7.14
C THR A 230 -7.82 -5.83 5.77
N TRP A 231 -6.98 -6.83 5.45
CA TRP A 231 -7.15 -7.66 4.26
C TRP A 231 -8.50 -8.39 4.23
N GLY A 232 -9.05 -8.71 5.41
CA GLY A 232 -10.39 -9.28 5.55
C GLY A 232 -11.49 -8.31 5.11
N GLU A 233 -11.49 -7.09 5.65
CA GLU A 233 -12.48 -6.05 5.29
C GLU A 233 -12.39 -5.66 3.81
N LEU A 234 -11.18 -5.55 3.27
CA LEU A 234 -10.97 -5.32 1.84
C LEU A 234 -11.53 -6.51 1.02
N GLY A 235 -11.27 -7.73 1.48
CA GLY A 235 -11.78 -8.93 0.82
C GLY A 235 -13.30 -8.97 0.79
N GLU A 236 -13.98 -8.61 1.87
CA GLU A 236 -15.44 -8.50 1.90
C GLU A 236 -15.96 -7.42 0.93
N ALA A 237 -15.27 -6.29 0.82
CA ALA A 237 -15.64 -5.24 -0.14
C ALA A 237 -15.55 -5.75 -1.60
N ILE A 238 -14.49 -6.51 -1.91
CA ILE A 238 -14.31 -7.15 -3.22
C ILE A 238 -15.40 -8.21 -3.47
N THR A 239 -15.65 -9.09 -2.51
CA THR A 239 -16.68 -10.14 -2.63
C THR A 239 -18.07 -9.54 -2.83
N ARG A 240 -18.41 -8.43 -2.16
CA ARG A 240 -19.69 -7.74 -2.38
C ARG A 240 -19.83 -7.12 -3.78
N ALA A 241 -18.73 -6.66 -4.37
CA ALA A 241 -18.75 -5.97 -5.65
C ALA A 241 -18.70 -6.93 -6.85
N VAL A 242 -17.83 -7.94 -6.79
CA VAL A 242 -17.56 -8.85 -7.90
C VAL A 242 -18.31 -10.17 -7.74
N GLY A 243 -18.33 -10.73 -6.52
CA GLY A 243 -18.90 -12.05 -6.24
C GLY A 243 -18.22 -13.20 -6.97
N GLY A 244 -18.77 -14.40 -6.80
CA GLY A 244 -18.37 -15.60 -7.56
C GLY A 244 -16.96 -16.14 -7.26
N PRO A 245 -16.55 -17.19 -8.00
CA PRO A 245 -15.23 -17.82 -7.86
C PRO A 245 -14.05 -16.86 -8.10
N GLU A 246 -14.25 -15.84 -8.95
CA GLU A 246 -13.23 -14.83 -9.25
C GLU A 246 -12.90 -13.97 -8.04
N ALA A 247 -13.92 -13.49 -7.32
CA ALA A 247 -13.70 -12.73 -6.09
C ALA A 247 -12.98 -13.59 -5.04
N GLU A 248 -13.36 -14.86 -4.90
CA GLU A 248 -12.68 -15.79 -3.99
C GLU A 248 -11.21 -15.99 -4.35
N ALA A 249 -10.89 -16.15 -5.64
CA ALA A 249 -9.51 -16.28 -6.13
C ALA A 249 -8.70 -15.00 -5.90
N ILE A 250 -9.29 -13.83 -6.16
CA ILE A 250 -8.67 -12.52 -5.90
C ILE A 250 -8.40 -12.35 -4.40
N VAL A 251 -9.39 -12.59 -3.54
CA VAL A 251 -9.24 -12.46 -2.08
C VAL A 251 -8.19 -13.43 -1.55
N ARG A 252 -8.17 -14.67 -2.05
CA ARG A 252 -7.12 -15.65 -1.76
C ARG A 252 -5.75 -15.11 -2.13
N PHE A 253 -5.60 -14.53 -3.32
CA PHE A 253 -4.35 -13.93 -3.76
C PHE A 253 -3.91 -12.82 -2.80
N LEU A 254 -4.82 -11.91 -2.45
CA LEU A 254 -4.51 -10.80 -1.56
C LEU A 254 -4.06 -11.28 -0.17
N ARG A 255 -4.65 -12.35 0.34
CA ARG A 255 -4.30 -12.91 1.65
C ARG A 255 -3.08 -13.82 1.63
N ALA A 256 -2.69 -14.33 0.45
CA ALA A 256 -1.49 -15.15 0.30
C ALA A 256 -0.18 -14.39 0.59
N GLY A 257 -0.21 -13.06 0.70
CA GLY A 257 0.97 -12.27 1.08
C GLY A 257 1.41 -12.43 2.53
N GLY A 258 0.49 -12.86 3.43
CA GLY A 258 0.65 -12.80 4.89
C GLY A 258 1.44 -13.95 5.53
N PRO A 259 2.00 -13.75 6.74
CA PRO A 259 2.58 -14.84 7.54
C PRO A 259 1.51 -15.85 8.00
N SER A 260 0.23 -15.49 7.88
CA SER A 260 -0.96 -16.33 8.05
C SER A 260 -1.28 -17.20 6.82
N ALA A 261 -0.50 -17.11 5.73
CA ALA A 261 -0.69 -17.91 4.52
C ALA A 261 -0.18 -19.37 4.63
N ASN A 262 0.08 -19.84 5.86
CA ASN A 262 0.38 -21.24 6.20
C ASN A 262 -0.54 -21.71 7.33
#